data_AF-A0A5A7XF52-F1
#
_entry.id   AF-A0A5A7XF52-F1
#
_cell.length_a   1.000
_cell.length_b   1.000
_cell.length_c   1.000
_cell.angle_alpha   90.00
_cell.angle_beta   90.00
_cell.angle_gamma   90.00
#
_symmetry.space_group_name_H-M   'P 1'
#
loop_
_entity.id
_entity.type
_entity.pdbx_description
1 polymer ?
#
loop_
_entity_poly.entity_id
_entity_poly.type
_entity_poly.pdbx_seq_one_letter_code
_entity_poly.pdbx_strand_id
1 'polypeptide(L)'
;MEELIAQEWAAAGKRLPPYVVDVNWLYEYRLYTMTLPQSGWLVDSEHSRTVTFLHANIPVALWERGVQQITVSELHSENRFLTTHLAERLAHARVVEGDTAIGLRYLSKHGSDWTCWTVWLREAVDAGIAVDDGAPVQPPDQNPILAKVLDTYGLSAQ
;
A
#
# COMPACT_ATOMS: atom_id res chain seq x y z
N MET A 1 -11.76 2.96 -32.55
CA MET A 1 -11.50 2.34 -31.24
C MET A 1 -12.04 3.23 -30.12
N GLU A 2 -11.61 4.50 -30.04
CA GLU A 2 -12.15 5.46 -29.05
C GLU A 2 -13.67 5.64 -29.14
N GLU A 3 -14.23 5.72 -30.35
CA GLU A 3 -15.68 5.85 -30.55
C GLU A 3 -16.46 4.63 -30.05
N LEU A 4 -15.88 3.42 -30.17
CA LEU A 4 -16.46 2.20 -29.63
C LEU A 4 -16.42 2.19 -28.10
N ILE A 5 -15.30 2.61 -27.50
CA ILE A 5 -15.15 2.74 -26.05
C ILE A 5 -16.19 3.73 -25.51
N ALA A 6 -16.37 4.89 -26.15
CA ALA A 6 -17.35 5.88 -25.74
C ALA A 6 -18.78 5.35 -25.80
N GLN A 7 -19.14 4.60 -26.84
CA GLN A 7 -20.46 3.98 -26.99
C GLN A 7 -20.73 2.92 -25.92
N GLU A 8 -19.77 2.02 -25.68
CA GLU A 8 -19.88 1.00 -24.64
C GLU A 8 -19.98 1.62 -23.23
N TRP A 9 -19.21 2.68 -22.98
CA TRP A 9 -19.20 3.39 -21.71
C TRP A 9 -20.54 4.06 -21.42
N ALA A 10 -21.11 4.72 -22.43
CA ALA A 10 -22.45 5.31 -22.35
C ALA A 10 -23.53 4.23 -22.19
N ALA A 11 -23.46 3.13 -22.94
CA ALA A 11 -24.39 2.01 -22.83
C ALA A 11 -24.36 1.33 -21.46
N ALA A 12 -23.20 1.31 -20.79
CA ALA A 12 -23.03 0.86 -19.42
C ALA A 12 -23.58 1.85 -18.37
N GLY A 13 -24.20 2.95 -18.79
CA GLY A 13 -24.84 3.93 -17.90
C GLY A 13 -23.85 4.76 -17.07
N LYS A 14 -22.59 4.88 -17.52
CA LYS A 14 -21.58 5.68 -16.81
C LYS A 14 -21.88 7.17 -16.96
N ARG A 15 -21.80 7.90 -15.84
CA ARG A 15 -22.09 9.35 -15.80
C ARG A 15 -21.01 10.20 -16.46
N LEU A 16 -19.74 9.82 -16.29
CA LEU A 16 -18.59 10.55 -16.81
C LEU A 16 -18.05 9.89 -18.09
N PRO A 17 -17.42 10.65 -19.01
CA PRO A 17 -16.73 10.09 -20.16
C PRO A 17 -15.62 9.09 -19.75
N PRO A 18 -15.18 8.20 -20.67
CA PRO A 18 -13.98 7.40 -20.46
C PRO A 18 -12.79 8.27 -20.02
N TYR A 19 -11.95 7.75 -19.13
CA TYR A 19 -10.75 8.42 -18.61
C TYR A 19 -10.99 9.70 -17.78
N VAL A 20 -12.25 10.06 -17.50
CA VAL A 20 -12.60 11.15 -16.58
C VAL A 20 -13.04 10.57 -15.25
N VAL A 21 -12.38 10.98 -14.17
CA VAL A 21 -12.71 10.57 -12.80
C VAL A 21 -13.29 11.75 -12.03
N ASP A 22 -14.37 11.49 -11.29
CA ASP A 22 -14.88 12.43 -10.30
C ASP A 22 -13.90 12.42 -9.13
N VAL A 23 -13.31 13.57 -8.79
CA VAL A 23 -12.40 13.70 -7.64
C VAL A 23 -13.02 14.45 -6.48
N ASN A 24 -14.29 14.87 -6.56
CA ASN A 24 -14.93 15.60 -5.48
C ASN A 24 -15.03 14.78 -4.19
N TRP A 25 -15.24 13.46 -4.32
CA TRP A 25 -15.21 12.55 -3.19
C TRP A 25 -13.88 12.65 -2.43
N LEU A 26 -12.76 12.88 -3.11
CA LEU A 26 -11.44 12.97 -2.50
C LEU A 26 -11.29 14.23 -1.64
N TYR A 27 -11.97 15.31 -2.01
CA TYR A 27 -11.98 16.58 -1.25
C TYR A 27 -12.78 16.50 0.05
N GLU A 28 -13.62 15.48 0.22
CA GLU A 28 -14.27 15.19 1.50
C GLU A 28 -13.30 14.57 2.52
N TYR A 29 -12.15 14.05 2.05
CA TYR A 29 -11.11 13.45 2.88
C TYR A 29 -9.97 14.42 3.20
N ARG A 30 -9.21 14.09 4.24
CA ARG A 30 -8.00 14.79 4.65
C ARG A 30 -6.78 13.88 4.51
N LEU A 31 -5.65 14.48 4.15
CA LEU A 31 -4.34 13.85 4.17
C LEU A 31 -3.70 14.10 5.53
N TYR A 32 -3.38 13.03 6.25
CA TYR A 32 -2.76 13.10 7.56
C TYR A 32 -1.26 12.82 7.46
N THR A 33 -0.46 13.60 8.17
CA THR A 33 0.96 13.31 8.35
C THR A 33 1.13 12.55 9.66
N MET A 34 1.63 11.33 9.58
CA MET A 34 1.97 10.51 10.74
C MET A 34 3.48 10.55 10.99
N THR A 35 3.87 10.92 12.20
CA THR A 35 5.25 10.82 12.69
C THR A 35 5.39 9.52 13.46
N LEU A 36 6.39 8.70 13.08
CA LEU A 36 6.70 7.44 13.74
C LEU A 36 7.60 7.65 14.98
N PRO A 37 7.68 6.68 15.90
CA PRO A 37 8.64 6.73 17.01
C PRO A 37 10.08 6.98 16.54
N GLN A 38 10.87 7.69 17.37
CA GLN A 38 12.26 8.05 17.04
C GLN A 38 13.20 6.85 16.86
N SER A 39 12.83 5.70 17.41
CA SER A 39 13.60 4.46 17.33
C SER A 39 12.73 3.29 16.90
N GLY A 40 13.38 2.28 16.31
CA GLY A 40 12.74 1.08 15.81
C GLY A 40 12.98 0.87 14.32
N TRP A 41 12.79 -0.37 13.89
CA TRP A 41 13.10 -0.80 12.52
C TRP A 41 11.83 -0.95 11.69
N LEU A 42 11.82 -0.35 10.49
CA LEU A 42 10.89 -0.73 9.43
C LEU A 42 11.57 -1.77 8.56
N VAL A 43 11.01 -2.98 8.50
CA VAL A 43 11.55 -4.05 7.66
C VAL A 43 11.15 -3.79 6.22
N ASP A 44 12.14 -3.74 5.34
CA ASP A 44 11.91 -3.78 3.90
C ASP A 44 11.40 -5.18 3.50
N SER A 45 10.12 -5.27 3.11
CA SER A 45 9.47 -6.54 2.81
C SER A 45 10.07 -7.24 1.58
N GLU A 46 10.60 -6.47 0.63
CA GLU A 46 11.07 -6.97 -0.67
C GLU A 46 12.58 -7.17 -0.70
N HIS A 47 13.30 -6.74 0.35
CA HIS A 47 14.71 -7.03 0.48
C HIS A 47 14.95 -8.54 0.44
N SER A 48 15.97 -8.98 -0.30
CA SER A 48 16.25 -10.40 -0.56
C SER A 48 16.33 -11.24 0.71
N ARG A 49 16.96 -10.71 1.77
CA ARG A 49 17.01 -11.36 3.09
C ARG A 49 15.62 -11.57 3.73
N THR A 50 14.69 -10.64 3.54
CA THR A 50 13.31 -10.77 4.04
C THR A 50 12.57 -11.86 3.28
N VAL A 51 12.70 -11.89 1.95
CA VAL A 51 12.12 -12.94 1.11
C VAL A 51 12.68 -14.32 1.48
N THR A 52 14.01 -14.43 1.64
CA THR A 52 14.65 -15.67 2.11
C THR A 52 14.16 -16.09 3.48
N PHE A 53 14.03 -15.15 4.42
CA PHE A 53 13.49 -15.44 5.75
C PHE A 53 12.06 -15.98 5.68
N LEU A 54 11.17 -15.30 4.95
CA LEU A 54 9.78 -15.71 4.80
C LEU A 54 9.65 -17.06 4.11
N HIS A 55 10.44 -17.32 3.07
CA HIS A 55 10.45 -18.61 2.39
C HIS A 55 10.90 -19.76 3.31
N ALA A 56 11.91 -19.55 4.14
CA ALA A 56 12.35 -20.53 5.13
C ALA A 56 11.37 -20.69 6.31
N ASN A 57 10.44 -19.74 6.47
CA ASN A 57 9.56 -19.63 7.63
C ASN A 57 8.09 -19.45 7.23
N ILE A 58 7.66 -20.12 6.17
CA ILE A 58 6.28 -20.04 5.68
C ILE A 58 5.32 -20.45 6.81
N PRO A 59 4.35 -19.60 7.19
CA PRO A 59 3.32 -19.94 8.18
C PRO A 59 2.59 -21.24 7.82
N VAL A 60 2.32 -22.09 8.83
CA VAL A 60 1.64 -23.38 8.64
C VAL A 60 0.30 -23.21 7.92
N ALA A 61 -0.46 -22.18 8.27
CA ALA A 61 -1.74 -21.88 7.62
C ALA A 61 -1.62 -21.59 6.12
N LEU A 62 -0.47 -21.13 5.64
CA LEU A 62 -0.20 -20.95 4.20
C LEU A 62 0.26 -22.25 3.54
N TRP A 63 1.08 -23.05 4.23
CA TRP A 63 1.46 -24.39 3.79
C TRP A 63 0.25 -25.29 3.56
N GLU A 64 -0.71 -25.30 4.50
CA GLU A 64 -1.95 -26.06 4.42
C GLU A 64 -2.84 -25.64 3.24
N ARG A 65 -2.62 -24.43 2.70
CA ARG A 65 -3.28 -23.91 1.51
C ARG A 65 -2.45 -24.04 0.23
N GLY A 66 -1.37 -24.81 0.28
CA GLY A 66 -0.53 -25.11 -0.88
C GLY A 66 0.47 -24.03 -1.26
N VAL A 67 0.75 -23.06 -0.39
CA VAL A 67 1.82 -22.08 -0.62
C VAL A 67 3.17 -22.74 -0.31
N GLN A 68 3.96 -23.00 -1.35
CA GLN A 68 5.25 -23.71 -1.22
C GLN A 68 6.47 -22.80 -1.43
N GLN A 69 6.26 -21.61 -1.99
CA GLN A 69 7.31 -20.66 -2.33
C GLN A 69 6.87 -19.26 -1.98
N ILE A 70 7.81 -18.44 -1.51
CA ILE A 70 7.62 -17.01 -1.29
C ILE A 70 8.62 -16.26 -2.15
N THR A 71 8.08 -15.41 -3.02
CA THR A 71 8.81 -14.44 -3.83
C THR A 71 8.18 -13.07 -3.66
N VAL A 72 8.72 -12.06 -4.35
CA VAL A 72 8.10 -10.72 -4.41
C VAL A 72 6.66 -10.80 -4.97
N SER A 73 6.35 -11.75 -5.85
CA SER A 73 4.98 -11.95 -6.37
C SER A 73 3.97 -12.21 -5.25
N GLU A 74 4.32 -13.07 -4.29
CA GLU A 74 3.46 -13.40 -3.15
C GLU A 74 3.25 -12.17 -2.25
N LEU A 75 4.28 -11.33 -2.08
CA LEU A 75 4.19 -10.10 -1.28
C LEU A 75 3.25 -9.05 -1.90
N HIS A 76 3.08 -9.08 -3.23
CA HIS A 76 2.20 -8.19 -4.00
C HIS A 76 0.84 -8.80 -4.33
N SER A 77 0.55 -10.00 -3.81
CA SER A 77 -0.65 -10.74 -4.14
C SER A 77 -1.95 -10.05 -3.68
N GLU A 78 -3.01 -10.20 -4.47
CA GLU A 78 -4.38 -9.85 -4.07
C GLU A 78 -4.92 -10.73 -2.93
N ASN A 79 -4.26 -11.86 -2.66
CA ASN A 79 -4.65 -12.75 -1.59
C ASN A 79 -4.31 -12.13 -0.23
N ARG A 80 -5.30 -11.48 0.40
CA ARG A 80 -5.18 -10.88 1.74
C ARG A 80 -4.90 -11.91 2.82
N PHE A 81 -5.39 -13.14 2.68
CA PHE A 81 -5.05 -14.20 3.62
C PHE A 81 -3.53 -14.46 3.60
N LEU A 82 -2.94 -14.56 2.40
CA LEU A 82 -1.50 -14.75 2.23
C LEU A 82 -0.70 -13.56 2.76
N THR A 83 -0.99 -12.34 2.28
CA THR A 83 -0.18 -11.15 2.60
C THR A 83 -0.24 -10.79 4.09
N THR A 84 -1.40 -10.97 4.74
CA THR A 84 -1.53 -10.75 6.19
C THR A 84 -0.72 -11.76 7.01
N HIS A 85 -0.75 -13.05 6.69
CA HIS A 85 0.02 -14.06 7.44
C HIS A 85 1.54 -13.87 7.27
N LEU A 86 2.00 -13.42 6.10
CA LEU A 86 3.40 -13.07 5.89
C LEU A 86 3.79 -11.82 6.69
N ALA A 87 2.93 -10.79 6.71
CA ALA A 87 3.16 -9.60 7.52
C ALA A 87 3.19 -9.94 9.03
N GLU A 88 2.29 -10.78 9.51
CA GLU A 88 2.28 -11.27 10.88
C GLU A 88 3.55 -12.06 11.21
N ARG A 89 4.04 -12.90 10.29
CA ARG A 89 5.30 -13.62 10.47
C ARG A 89 6.48 -12.66 10.66
N LEU A 90 6.50 -11.54 9.95
CA LEU A 90 7.51 -10.48 10.14
C LEU A 90 7.30 -9.70 11.44
N ALA A 91 6.06 -9.50 11.89
CA ALA A 91 5.75 -8.78 13.14
C ALA A 91 6.39 -9.43 14.37
N HIS A 92 6.55 -10.76 14.33
CA HIS A 92 7.17 -11.57 15.38
C HIS A 92 8.64 -11.89 15.13
N ALA A 93 9.18 -11.53 13.97
CA ALA A 93 10.59 -11.72 13.66
C ALA A 93 11.45 -10.77 14.50
N ARG A 94 12.61 -11.28 14.93
CA ARG A 94 13.62 -10.50 15.64
C ARG A 94 14.56 -9.88 14.62
N VAL A 95 14.76 -8.57 14.71
CA VAL A 95 15.75 -7.84 13.90
C VAL A 95 17.10 -7.83 14.60
N VAL A 96 18.06 -7.08 14.05
CA VAL A 96 19.39 -6.90 14.68
C VAL A 96 19.20 -6.42 16.13
N GLU A 97 20.04 -6.91 17.03
CA GLU A 97 20.01 -6.60 18.49
C GLU A 97 18.85 -7.24 19.28
N GLY A 98 18.02 -8.07 18.63
CA GLY A 98 16.97 -8.83 19.31
C GLY A 98 15.65 -8.06 19.49
N ASP A 99 15.54 -6.87 18.91
CA ASP A 99 14.30 -6.11 18.90
C ASP A 99 13.27 -6.70 17.93
N THR A 100 12.02 -6.25 18.05
CA THR A 100 10.98 -6.47 17.05
C THR A 100 10.82 -5.23 16.19
N ALA A 101 10.76 -5.40 14.88
CA ALA A 101 10.52 -4.30 13.94
C ALA A 101 9.20 -3.58 14.26
N ILE A 102 9.15 -2.25 14.15
CA ILE A 102 7.92 -1.46 14.42
C ILE A 102 6.92 -1.53 13.27
N GLY A 103 7.37 -1.94 12.07
CA GLY A 103 6.53 -2.02 10.90
C GLY A 103 7.25 -2.52 9.67
N LEU A 104 6.61 -2.31 8.51
CA LEU A 104 7.08 -2.70 7.20
C LEU A 104 7.17 -1.49 6.27
N ARG A 105 8.17 -1.52 5.39
CA ARG A 105 8.25 -0.72 4.17
C ARG A 105 8.08 -1.67 2.98
N TYR A 106 7.24 -1.34 2.03
CA TYR A 106 6.95 -2.17 0.86
C TYR A 106 6.60 -1.31 -0.36
N LEU A 107 6.75 -1.81 -1.58
CA LEU A 107 6.32 -1.08 -2.77
C LEU A 107 4.82 -1.25 -3.01
N SER A 108 4.22 -0.29 -3.70
CA SER A 108 2.84 -0.43 -4.17
C SER A 108 2.75 -1.45 -5.31
N LYS A 109 1.76 -2.35 -5.25
CA LYS A 109 1.42 -3.24 -6.36
C LYS A 109 1.00 -2.49 -7.64
N HIS A 110 0.63 -1.23 -7.51
CA HIS A 110 0.16 -0.39 -8.62
C HIS A 110 1.27 0.42 -9.30
N GLY A 111 2.51 0.31 -8.83
CA GLY A 111 3.66 0.94 -9.48
C GLY A 111 4.89 1.02 -8.58
N SER A 112 6.07 0.92 -9.18
CA SER A 112 7.37 0.98 -8.50
C SER A 112 7.72 2.34 -7.90
N ASP A 113 7.02 3.39 -8.34
CA ASP A 113 7.26 4.77 -7.91
C ASP A 113 6.74 5.07 -6.51
N TRP A 114 5.97 4.16 -5.93
CA TRP A 114 5.24 4.38 -4.70
C TRP A 114 5.73 3.42 -3.63
N THR A 115 6.21 4.00 -2.53
CA THR A 115 6.49 3.25 -1.30
C THR A 115 5.30 3.36 -0.37
N CYS A 116 4.98 2.27 0.29
CA CYS A 116 3.98 2.15 1.32
C CYS A 116 4.62 1.73 2.64
N TRP A 117 3.94 2.06 3.73
CA TRP A 117 4.36 1.76 5.08
C TRP A 117 3.19 1.18 5.86
N THR A 118 3.50 0.21 6.71
CA THR A 118 2.58 -0.35 7.71
C THR A 118 3.28 -0.32 9.05
N VAL A 119 2.54 -0.04 10.12
CA VAL A 119 3.06 0.00 11.49
C VAL A 119 2.22 -0.93 12.36
N TRP A 120 2.87 -1.72 13.22
CA TRP A 120 2.17 -2.54 14.20
C TRP A 120 1.97 -1.74 15.49
N LEU A 121 0.71 -1.45 15.82
CA LEU A 121 0.30 -0.63 16.97
C LEU A 121 0.42 -1.40 18.29
N ARG A 122 1.65 -1.77 18.66
CA ARG A 122 1.98 -2.25 20.00
C ARG A 122 2.10 -1.04 20.93
N GLU A 123 1.82 -1.22 22.23
CA GLU A 123 1.73 -0.13 23.23
C GLU A 123 2.86 0.91 23.12
N ALA A 124 4.12 0.48 23.09
CA ALA A 124 5.26 1.40 22.99
C ALA A 124 5.38 2.11 21.63
N VAL A 125 4.91 1.49 20.55
CA VAL A 125 4.90 2.09 19.20
C VAL A 125 3.78 3.11 19.10
N ASP A 126 2.58 2.73 19.54
CA ASP A 126 1.38 3.58 19.54
C ASP A 126 1.60 4.86 20.36
N ALA A 127 2.14 4.73 21.57
CA ALA A 127 2.48 5.88 22.42
C ALA A 127 3.53 6.83 21.81
N GLY A 128 4.32 6.35 20.84
CA GLY A 128 5.33 7.15 20.12
C GLY A 128 4.87 7.68 18.77
N ILE A 129 3.64 7.39 18.34
CA ILE A 129 3.05 7.93 17.11
C ILE A 129 2.40 9.28 17.41
N ALA A 130 2.64 10.24 16.51
CA ALA A 130 1.89 11.49 16.47
C ALA A 130 1.26 11.67 15.08
N VAL A 131 0.05 12.23 15.04
CA VAL A 131 -0.67 12.53 13.80
C VAL A 131 -1.09 13.99 13.83
N ASP A 132 -0.97 14.69 12.71
CA ASP A 132 -1.45 16.07 12.58
C ASP A 132 -2.98 16.16 12.47
N ASP A 133 -3.52 17.38 12.37
CA ASP A 133 -4.96 17.61 12.18
C ASP A 133 -5.44 17.29 10.75
N GLY A 134 -4.54 16.83 9.89
CA GLY A 134 -4.74 16.60 8.47
C GLY A 134 -4.93 17.89 7.65
N ALA A 135 -4.53 17.84 6.39
CA ALA A 135 -4.77 18.89 5.41
C ALA A 135 -5.84 18.45 4.39
N PRO A 136 -6.68 19.37 3.88
CA PRO A 136 -7.57 19.04 2.77
C PRO A 136 -6.77 18.61 1.54
N VAL A 137 -7.29 17.64 0.80
CA VAL A 137 -6.69 17.25 -0.48
C VAL A 137 -6.83 18.41 -1.47
N GLN A 138 -5.71 18.89 -1.99
CA GLN A 138 -5.70 19.97 -2.98
C GLN A 138 -6.00 19.44 -4.39
N PRO A 139 -6.58 20.28 -5.28
CA PRO A 139 -6.80 19.94 -6.67
C PRO A 139 -5.48 19.69 -7.43
N PRO A 140 -5.50 19.00 -8.59
CA PRO A 140 -4.27 18.56 -9.28
C PRO A 140 -3.28 19.68 -9.63
N ASP A 141 -3.75 20.90 -9.90
CA ASP A 141 -2.92 22.10 -10.13
C ASP A 141 -2.09 22.52 -8.91
N GLN A 142 -2.52 22.13 -7.71
CA GLN A 142 -1.87 22.43 -6.42
C GLN A 142 -1.40 21.16 -5.70
N ASN A 143 -1.61 19.99 -6.29
CA ASN A 143 -1.25 18.70 -5.75
C ASN A 143 -0.45 17.88 -6.79
N PRO A 144 0.88 18.03 -6.83
CA PRO A 144 1.70 17.39 -7.85
C PRO A 144 1.65 15.85 -7.79
N ILE A 145 1.35 15.26 -6.62
CA ILE A 145 1.19 13.81 -6.48
C ILE A 145 -0.11 13.35 -7.16
N LEU A 146 -1.22 14.05 -6.93
CA LEU A 146 -2.48 13.75 -7.61
C LEU A 146 -2.36 13.96 -9.12
N ALA A 147 -1.71 15.04 -9.56
CA ALA A 147 -1.42 15.27 -10.98
C ALA A 147 -0.59 14.13 -11.59
N LYS A 148 0.46 13.67 -10.89
CA LYS A 148 1.28 12.52 -11.32
C LYS A 148 0.45 11.24 -11.43
N VAL A 149 -0.44 10.97 -10.48
CA VAL A 149 -1.32 9.79 -10.51
C VAL A 149 -2.25 9.85 -11.73
N LEU A 150 -2.88 10.99 -11.97
CA LEU A 150 -3.76 11.18 -13.13
C LEU A 150 -2.98 10.97 -14.44
N ASP A 151 -1.80 11.58 -14.58
CA ASP A 151 -0.93 11.43 -15.74
C ASP A 151 -0.49 9.97 -15.98
N THR A 152 -0.04 9.29 -14.92
CA THR A 152 0.43 7.89 -14.97
C THR A 152 -0.63 6.94 -15.55
N TYR A 153 -1.90 7.18 -15.24
CA TYR A 153 -3.01 6.34 -15.71
C TYR A 153 -3.78 6.94 -16.90
N GLY A 154 -3.30 8.05 -17.47
CA GLY A 154 -3.96 8.74 -18.60
C GLY A 154 -5.37 9.24 -18.24
N LEU A 155 -5.55 9.72 -17.01
CA LEU A 155 -6.83 10.19 -16.46
C LEU A 155 -6.89 11.71 -16.40
N SER A 156 -8.11 12.24 -16.39
CA SER A 156 -8.42 13.64 -16.09
C SER A 156 -9.44 13.74 -14.96
N ALA A 157 -9.39 14.84 -14.21
CA ALA A 157 -10.25 15.08 -13.06
C ALA A 157 -11.42 16.00 -13.42
N GLN A 158 -12.60 15.70 -12.86
CA GLN A 158 -13.79 16.56 -12.85
C GLN A 158 -14.32 16.73 -11.42
#